data_AF-A0A966MES0-F1
#
_entry.id   AF-A0A966MES0-F1
#
_cell.length_a   1.000
_cell.length_b   1.000
_cell.length_c   1.000
_cell.angle_alpha   90.00
_cell.angle_beta   90.00
_cell.angle_gamma   90.00
#
_symmetry.space_group_name_H-M   'P 1'
#
loop_
_entity.id
_entity.type
_entity.pdbx_description
1 polymer ?
#
loop_
_entity_poly.entity_id
_entity_poly.type
_entity_poly.pdbx_seq_one_letter_code
_entity_poly.pdbx_strand_id
1 'polypeptide(L)' 'VTSLTTLLVLFALFIFGGEMIKGFSLALILGVLVGTYSSIYVVANMLMSLTLIQEDLAVPEPEGAEFDELP' A
#
# COMPACT_ATOMS: atom_id res chain seq x y z
N VAL A 1 7.16 -1.02 9.78
CA VAL A 1 6.92 -2.07 10.80
C VAL A 1 5.83 -3.06 10.35
N THR A 2 4.75 -2.59 9.73
CA THR A 2 3.63 -3.45 9.27
C THR A 2 4.07 -4.65 8.42
N SER A 3 4.89 -4.47 7.38
CA SER A 3 5.34 -5.60 6.55
C SER A 3 6.15 -6.66 7.33
N LEU A 4 6.89 -6.25 8.37
CA LEU A 4 7.68 -7.16 9.20
C LEU A 4 6.76 -8.07 10.02
N THR A 5 5.72 -7.51 10.65
CA THR A 5 4.76 -8.30 11.43
C THR A 5 3.96 -9.23 10.53
N THR A 6 3.62 -8.80 9.30
CA THR A 6 2.97 -9.68 8.30
C THR A 6 3.87 -10.84 7.89
N LEU A 7 5.14 -10.58 7.58
CA LEU A 7 6.10 -11.63 7.21
C LEU A 7 6.29 -12.65 8.33
N LEU A 8 6.30 -12.21 9.59
CA LEU A 8 6.42 -13.10 10.75
C LEU A 8 5.27 -14.12 10.80
N VAL A 9 4.03 -13.66 10.59
CA VAL A 9 2.84 -14.52 10.51
C VAL A 9 2.92 -15.46 9.31
N LEU A 10 3.31 -14.96 8.14
CA LEU A 10 3.42 -15.78 6.93
C LEU A 10 4.50 -16.86 7.05
N PHE A 11 5.62 -16.58 7.71
CA PHE A 11 6.65 -17.58 8.01
C PHE A 11 6.12 -18.67 8.94
N ALA A 12 5.34 -18.32 9.95
CA ALA A 12 4.68 -19.30 10.81
C ALA A 12 3.72 -20.18 10.00
N LEU A 13 2.92 -19.60 9.10
CA LEU A 13 2.01 -20.35 8.22
C LEU A 13 2.76 -21.23 7.21
N PHE A 14 3.91 -20.77 6.70
CA PHE A 14 4.71 -21.54 5.75
C PHE A 14 5.32 -22.79 6.38
N ILE A 15 5.76 -22.70 7.64
CA ILE A 15 6.39 -23.81 8.37
C ILE A 15 5.34 -24.72 9.02
N PHE A 16 4.33 -24.14 9.68
CA PHE A 16 3.36 -24.88 10.50
C PHE A 16 2.00 -25.12 9.82
N GLY A 17 1.72 -24.50 8.68
CA GLY A 17 0.40 -24.52 8.05
C GLY A 17 0.05 -25.77 7.24
N GLY A 18 1.01 -26.64 6.94
CA GLY A 18 0.79 -27.84 6.12
C GLY A 18 0.73 -27.58 4.61
N GLU A 19 0.60 -28.64 3.79
CA GLU A 19 0.76 -28.59 2.33
C GLU A 19 -0.28 -27.71 1.62
N MET A 20 -1.51 -27.68 2.11
CA MET A 20 -2.62 -26.95 1.47
C MET A 20 -2.34 -25.44 1.38
N ILE A 21 -1.79 -24.84 2.43
CA ILE A 21 -1.55 -23.38 2.52
C ILE A 21 -0.09 -22.98 2.32
N LYS A 22 0.81 -23.93 2.12
CA LYS A 22 2.23 -23.67 1.88
C LYS A 22 2.47 -22.91 0.58
N GLY A 23 1.78 -23.29 -0.51
CA GLY A 23 1.87 -22.57 -1.78
C GLY A 23 1.33 -21.14 -1.69
N PHE A 24 0.21 -20.97 -0.98
CA PHE A 24 -0.41 -19.66 -0.76
C PHE A 24 0.47 -18.72 0.08
N SER A 25 0.98 -19.21 1.21
CA SER A 25 1.88 -18.44 2.08
C SER A 25 3.17 -18.04 1.37
N LEU A 26 3.75 -18.90 0.53
CA LEU A 26 4.93 -18.57 -0.27
C LEU A 26 4.63 -17.43 -1.27
N ALA A 27 3.50 -17.50 -1.98
CA ALA A 27 3.06 -16.43 -2.88
C ALA A 27 2.87 -15.10 -2.15
N LEU A 28 2.28 -15.12 -0.95
CA LEU A 28 2.12 -13.91 -0.14
C LEU A 28 3.46 -13.36 0.37
N ILE A 29 4.40 -14.20 0.81
CA ILE A 29 5.73 -13.75 1.25
C ILE A 29 6.44 -13.01 0.12
N LEU A 30 6.45 -13.56 -1.08
CA LEU A 30 7.02 -12.92 -2.25
C LEU A 30 6.30 -11.61 -2.60
N GLY A 31 4.96 -11.62 -2.56
CA GLY A 31 4.14 -10.42 -2.82
C GLY A 31 4.44 -9.29 -1.83
N VAL A 32 4.55 -9.59 -0.54
CA VAL A 32 4.88 -8.59 0.49
C VAL A 32 6.30 -8.06 0.31
N LEU A 33 7.27 -8.91 -0.01
CA LEU A 33 8.66 -8.47 -0.26
C LEU A 33 8.74 -7.52 -1.46
N VAL A 34 8.19 -7.93 -2.60
CA VAL A 34 8.20 -7.12 -3.83
C VAL A 34 7.37 -5.85 -3.65
N GLY A 35 6.17 -5.96 -3.07
CA GLY A 35 5.28 -4.83 -2.85
C GLY A 35 5.86 -3.79 -1.89
N THR A 36 6.43 -4.23 -0.76
CA THR A 36 7.03 -3.29 0.22
C THR A 36 8.24 -2.58 -0.39
N TYR A 37 9.10 -3.30 -1.10
CA TYR A 37 10.24 -2.69 -1.79
C TYR A 37 9.78 -1.71 -2.88
N SER A 38 8.80 -2.10 -3.71
CA SER A 38 8.28 -1.27 -4.79
C SER A 38 7.65 0.03 -4.27
N SER A 39 6.79 -0.03 -3.25
CA SER A 39 6.13 1.16 -2.72
C SER A 39 7.10 2.16 -2.09
N ILE A 40 8.16 1.68 -1.43
CA ILE A 40 9.12 2.58 -0.78
C ILE A 40 10.08 3.20 -1.79
N TYR A 41 10.58 2.42 -2.76
CA TYR A 41 11.65 2.88 -3.64
C TYR A 41 11.16 3.25 -5.04
N VAL A 42 10.32 2.44 -5.67
CA VAL A 42 9.86 2.71 -7.04
C VAL A 42 8.82 3.82 -7.03
N VAL A 43 7.77 3.68 -6.22
CA VAL A 43 6.67 4.66 -6.15
C VAL A 43 7.18 6.00 -5.62
N ALA A 44 7.98 6.02 -4.56
CA ALA A 44 8.49 7.29 -4.02
C ALA A 44 9.38 8.05 -5.03
N ASN A 45 10.27 7.36 -5.75
CA ASN A 45 11.07 8.01 -6.79
C ASN A 45 10.21 8.45 -7.99
N MET A 46 9.23 7.64 -8.39
CA MET A 46 8.29 8.02 -9.45
C MET A 46 7.48 9.26 -9.06
N LEU A 47 7.02 9.34 -7.82
CA LEU A 47 6.31 10.50 -7.29
C LEU A 47 7.19 11.75 -7.27
N MET A 48 8.47 11.63 -6.91
CA MET A 48 9.40 12.75 -6.97
C MET A 48 9.74 13.17 -8.42
N SER A 49 9.65 12.26 -9.38
CA SER A 49 9.86 12.57 -10.80
C SER A 49 8.67 13.26 -11.45
N LEU A 50 7.47 13.06 -10.90
CA LEU A 50 6.31 13.87 -11.21
C LEU A 50 6.53 15.21 -10.50
N THR A 51 6.72 16.29 -11.25
CA THR A 51 6.86 17.65 -10.72
C THR A 51 5.52 18.11 -10.12
N LEU A 52 5.10 17.48 -9.03
CA LEU A 52 3.86 17.81 -8.33
C LEU A 52 4.02 19.19 -7.72
N ILE A 53 3.10 20.08 -8.06
CA ILE A 53 2.98 21.39 -7.44
C ILE A 53 2.01 21.30 -6.27
N GLN A 54 2.16 22.20 -5.29
CA GLN A 54 1.33 22.22 -4.09
C GLN A 54 -0.17 22.32 -4.41
N GLU A 55 -0.52 22.91 -5.55
CA GLU A 55 -1.89 23.00 -6.07
C GLU A 55 -2.48 21.63 -6.45
N ASP A 56 -1.67 20.66 -6.89
CA ASP A 56 -2.14 19.30 -7.23
C ASP A 56 -2.50 18.48 -5.98
N LEU A 57 -2.02 18.89 -4.81
CA LEU A 57 -2.29 18.26 -3.51
C LEU A 57 -3.30 19.04 -2.68
N ALA A 58 -3.74 20.21 -3.16
CA ALA A 58 -4.78 20.99 -2.49
C ALA A 58 -6.05 20.14 -2.44
N VAL A 59 -6.70 20.08 -1.27
CA VAL A 59 -8.00 19.42 -1.14
C VAL A 59 -8.97 20.25 -1.99
N PRO A 60 -9.51 19.70 -3.10
CA PRO A 60 -10.48 20.44 -3.90
C PRO A 60 -11.65 20.77 -2.97
N GLU A 61 -12.08 22.03 -2.96
CA GLU A 61 -13.31 22.37 -2.27
C GLU A 61 -14.42 21.47 -2.84
N PRO A 62 -15.19 20.76 -1.99
CA PRO A 62 -16.23 19.88 -2.48
C PRO A 62 -17.18 20.69 -3.36
N GLU A 63 -17.19 20.41 -4.67
CA GLU A 63 -18.16 20.95 -5.63
C GLU A 63 -19.57 20.60 -5.12
N GLY A 64 -20.17 21.54 -4.39
CA GLY A 64 -21.47 21.33 -3.73
C GLY A 64 -21.65 22.05 -2.39
N ALA A 65 -20.59 22.51 -1.72
CA ALA A 65 -20.73 23.24 -0.46
C ALA A 65 -21.41 24.63 -0.63
N GLU A 66 -21.35 25.22 -1.83
CA GLU A 66 -22.05 26.49 -2.12
C GLU A 66 -23.57 26.34 -2.29
N PHE A 67 -24.09 25.12 -2.52
CA PHE A 67 -25.53 24.90 -2.74
C PHE A 67 -26.31 24.53 -1.46
N ASP A 68 -25.62 24.15 -0.37
CA ASP A 68 -26.24 23.77 0.91
C ASP A 68 -26.29 24.94 1.93
N GLU A 69 -25.68 26.09 1.57
CA GLU A 69 -25.67 27.32 2.38
C GLU A 69 -26.67 28.40 1.89
N LEU A 70 -27.48 28.11 0.87
CA LEU A 70 -28.56 28.99 0.44
C LEU A 70 -29.76 28.86 1.41
N PRO A 71 -30.30 29.96 1.97
CA PRO A 71 -31.46 29.92 2.87
C PRO A 71 -32.79 29.57 2.17
#